data_AF-A0A7D5R734-F1
#
_entry.id   AF-A0A7D5R734-F1
#
_cell.length_a   1.000
_cell.length_b   1.000
_cell.length_c   1.000
_cell.angle_alpha   90.00
_cell.angle_beta   90.00
_cell.angle_gamma   90.00
#
_symmetry.space_group_name_H-M   'P 1'
#
loop_
_entity.id
_entity.type
_entity.pdbx_description
1 polymer ?
#
loop_
_entity_poly.entity_id
_entity_poly.type
_entity_poly.pdbx_seq_one_letter_code
_entity_poly.pdbx_strand_id
1 'polypeptide(L)'
;MSNDQKPATLDDVVAALQKNQETLEEIKVWAKINGVEKVQEILKKTLDSPEKITIYHLSDGRTVRDIIAVSGGSTATVSNYWSIWNRLGLMKSIPVSRGERFIKSFDLESYGIEIPAIAKKESRQKTIEQIPTESETVGENQND
;
A
#
# COMPACT_ATOMS: atom_id res chain seq x y z
N MET A 1 -22.76 -44.80 -30.22
CA MET A 1 -21.90 -44.98 -29.04
C MET A 1 -22.35 -43.94 -28.02
N SER A 2 -23.12 -44.34 -27.00
CA SER A 2 -23.52 -43.43 -25.92
C SER A 2 -22.31 -43.10 -25.07
N ASN A 3 -22.06 -41.81 -24.84
CA ASN A 3 -21.02 -41.34 -23.94
C ASN A 3 -21.55 -41.41 -22.49
N ASP A 4 -21.46 -42.59 -21.88
CA ASP A 4 -21.84 -42.82 -20.48
C ASP A 4 -20.74 -42.29 -19.54
N GLN A 5 -20.53 -40.98 -19.50
CA GLN A 5 -19.74 -40.38 -18.43
C GLN A 5 -20.62 -40.20 -17.19
N LYS A 6 -20.29 -40.95 -16.14
CA LYS A 6 -20.81 -40.74 -14.79
C LYS A 6 -20.58 -39.28 -14.38
N PRO A 7 -21.58 -38.56 -13.84
CA PRO A 7 -21.40 -37.19 -13.38
C PRO A 7 -20.39 -37.14 -12.24
N ALA A 8 -19.52 -36.13 -12.26
CA ALA A 8 -18.58 -35.87 -11.18
C ALA A 8 -19.33 -35.61 -9.86
N THR A 9 -18.81 -36.18 -8.78
CA THR A 9 -19.34 -35.94 -7.43
C THR A 9 -18.86 -34.59 -6.89
N LEU A 10 -19.49 -34.11 -5.82
CA LEU A 10 -19.04 -32.88 -5.14
C LEU A 10 -17.59 -33.01 -4.65
N ASP A 11 -17.22 -34.18 -4.13
CA ASP A 11 -15.87 -34.45 -3.63
C ASP A 11 -14.83 -34.39 -4.76
N ASP A 12 -15.17 -34.89 -5.95
CA ASP A 12 -14.31 -34.81 -7.14
C ASP A 12 -14.03 -33.34 -7.53
N VAL A 13 -15.05 -32.48 -7.44
CA VAL A 13 -14.93 -31.04 -7.75
C VAL A 13 -14.07 -30.33 -6.70
N VAL A 14 -14.29 -30.61 -5.41
CA VAL A 14 -13.50 -30.00 -4.31
C VAL A 14 -12.03 -30.40 -4.42
N ALA A 15 -11.73 -31.68 -4.67
CA ALA A 15 -10.37 -32.16 -4.84
C ALA A 15 -9.67 -31.49 -6.05
N ALA A 16 -10.40 -31.29 -7.16
CA ALA A 16 -9.87 -30.58 -8.32
C ALA A 16 -9.54 -29.11 -8.02
N LEU A 17 -10.40 -28.42 -7.25
CA LEU A 17 -10.16 -27.03 -6.85
C LEU A 17 -8.94 -26.89 -5.94
N GLN A 18 -8.77 -27.81 -4.98
CA GLN A 18 -7.60 -27.83 -4.09
C GLN A 18 -6.31 -28.03 -4.90
N LYS A 19 -6.29 -29.01 -5.80
CA LYS A 19 -5.15 -29.26 -6.68
C LYS A 19 -4.82 -28.05 -7.57
N ASN A 20 -5.83 -27.37 -8.08
CA ASN A 20 -5.63 -26.14 -8.87
C ASN A 20 -5.03 -25.02 -8.01
N GLN A 21 -5.50 -24.86 -6.76
CA GLN A 21 -4.97 -23.86 -5.84
C GLN A 21 -3.49 -24.11 -5.50
N GLU A 22 -3.12 -25.37 -5.25
CA GLU A 22 -1.71 -25.76 -5.03
C GLU A 22 -0.85 -25.43 -6.26
N THR A 23 -1.29 -25.83 -7.45
CA THR A 23 -0.59 -25.55 -8.71
C THR A 23 -0.44 -24.04 -8.94
N LEU A 24 -1.46 -23.25 -8.63
CA LEU A 24 -1.40 -21.80 -8.77
C LEU A 24 -0.43 -21.14 -7.79
N GLU A 25 -0.35 -21.63 -6.55
CA GLU A 25 0.61 -21.14 -5.58
C GLU A 25 2.06 -21.51 -5.99
N GLU A 26 2.29 -22.69 -6.53
CA GLU A 26 3.60 -23.07 -7.09
C GLU A 26 4.00 -22.17 -8.28
N ILE A 27 3.10 -21.99 -9.25
CA ILE A 27 3.33 -21.10 -10.40
C ILE A 27 3.63 -19.67 -9.93
N LYS A 28 2.92 -19.19 -8.91
CA LYS A 28 3.14 -17.87 -8.32
C LYS A 28 4.52 -17.74 -7.68
N VAL A 29 5.05 -18.77 -7.03
CA VAL A 29 6.43 -18.78 -6.51
C VAL A 29 7.43 -18.66 -7.67
N TRP A 30 7.30 -19.49 -8.70
CA TRP A 30 8.20 -19.45 -9.85
C TRP A 30 8.09 -18.14 -10.62
N ALA A 31 6.89 -17.58 -10.79
CA ALA A 31 6.69 -16.29 -11.43
C ALA A 31 7.37 -15.15 -10.66
N LYS A 32 7.33 -15.17 -9.32
CA LYS A 32 8.06 -14.19 -8.48
C LYS A 32 9.57 -14.30 -8.67
N ILE A 33 10.11 -15.52 -8.64
CA ILE A 33 11.55 -15.77 -8.81
C ILE A 33 12.02 -15.28 -10.20
N ASN A 34 11.28 -15.62 -11.26
CA ASN A 34 11.64 -15.19 -12.62
C ASN A 34 11.45 -13.68 -12.83
N GLY A 35 10.53 -13.07 -12.11
CA GLY A 35 10.21 -11.64 -12.25
C GLY A 35 11.06 -10.70 -11.40
N VAL A 36 11.75 -11.19 -10.36
CA VAL A 36 12.36 -10.34 -9.32
C VAL A 36 13.40 -9.37 -9.90
N GLU A 37 14.32 -9.87 -10.72
CA GLU A 37 15.36 -9.07 -11.35
C GLU A 37 14.75 -8.03 -12.28
N LYS A 38 13.72 -8.44 -13.06
CA LYS A 38 13.08 -7.54 -14.00
C LYS A 38 12.32 -6.41 -13.31
N VAL A 39 11.62 -6.73 -12.22
CA VAL A 39 10.96 -5.72 -11.38
C VAL A 39 12.00 -4.78 -10.79
N GLN A 40 13.12 -5.30 -10.28
CA GLN A 40 14.20 -4.49 -9.73
C GLN A 40 14.77 -3.52 -10.77
N GLU A 41 15.04 -3.98 -12.00
CA GLU A 41 15.47 -3.12 -13.11
C GLU A 41 14.48 -2.00 -13.40
N ILE A 42 13.19 -2.35 -13.51
CA ILE A 42 12.12 -1.39 -13.81
C ILE A 42 12.02 -0.36 -12.70
N LEU A 43 12.06 -0.78 -11.43
CA LEU A 43 12.01 0.13 -10.28
C LEU A 43 13.21 1.07 -10.28
N LYS A 44 14.45 0.56 -10.44
CA LYS A 44 15.67 1.40 -10.48
C LYS A 44 15.65 2.40 -11.64
N LYS A 45 15.18 1.97 -12.82
CA LYS A 45 15.08 2.85 -14.00
C LYS A 45 13.98 3.90 -13.85
N THR A 46 12.88 3.55 -13.20
CA THR A 46 11.71 4.43 -13.08
C THR A 46 11.85 5.43 -11.93
N LEU A 47 12.42 4.97 -10.81
CA LEU A 47 12.67 5.73 -9.59
C LEU A 47 14.12 6.20 -9.54
N ASP A 48 14.52 6.91 -10.58
CA ASP A 48 15.89 7.40 -10.82
C ASP A 48 16.31 8.60 -9.95
N SER A 49 15.43 9.09 -9.08
CA SER A 49 15.70 10.24 -8.21
C SER A 49 15.23 9.98 -6.77
N PRO A 50 15.90 10.57 -5.76
CA PRO A 50 15.47 10.50 -4.37
C PRO A 50 14.03 10.97 -4.14
N GLU A 51 13.59 11.98 -4.89
CA GLU A 51 12.22 12.48 -4.86
C GLU A 51 11.22 11.40 -5.31
N LYS A 52 11.48 10.74 -6.45
CA LYS A 52 10.60 9.68 -6.96
C LYS A 52 10.55 8.48 -6.01
N ILE A 53 11.71 8.07 -5.47
CA ILE A 53 11.80 6.98 -4.48
C ILE A 53 10.94 7.30 -3.27
N THR A 54 11.05 8.53 -2.75
CA THR A 54 10.26 9.02 -1.62
C THR A 54 8.76 9.01 -1.91
N ILE A 55 8.35 9.64 -3.01
CA ILE A 55 6.93 9.73 -3.39
C ILE A 55 6.34 8.32 -3.54
N TYR A 56 7.05 7.42 -4.22
CA TYR A 56 6.61 6.04 -4.41
C TYR A 56 6.48 5.30 -3.07
N HIS A 57 7.49 5.41 -2.19
CA HIS A 57 7.47 4.80 -0.87
C HIS A 57 6.26 5.26 -0.03
N LEU A 58 5.97 6.57 -0.05
CA LEU A 58 4.85 7.19 0.66
C LEU A 58 3.48 6.95 0.01
N SER A 59 3.42 6.32 -1.17
CA SER A 59 2.17 6.04 -1.88
C SER A 59 1.49 4.78 -1.34
N ASP A 60 0.87 4.91 -0.17
CA ASP A 60 0.15 3.85 0.57
C ASP A 60 -1.37 4.10 0.62
N GLY A 61 -1.89 4.92 -0.30
CA GLY A 61 -3.29 5.36 -0.30
C GLY A 61 -3.51 6.75 0.31
N ARG A 62 -2.45 7.41 0.78
CA ARG A 62 -2.42 8.84 1.16
C ARG A 62 -2.85 9.77 0.03
N THR A 63 -3.22 11.00 0.40
CA THR A 63 -3.53 12.04 -0.58
C THR A 63 -2.27 12.66 -1.17
N VAL A 64 -2.38 13.26 -2.36
CA VAL A 64 -1.28 14.02 -2.98
C VAL A 64 -0.74 15.11 -2.04
N ARG A 65 -1.64 15.75 -1.27
CA ARG A 65 -1.28 16.80 -0.33
C ARG A 65 -0.40 16.27 0.81
N ASP A 66 -0.74 15.10 1.35
CA ASP A 66 0.02 14.49 2.46
C ASP A 66 1.42 14.09 2.00
N ILE A 67 1.55 13.63 0.76
CA ILE A 67 2.84 13.22 0.19
C ILE A 67 3.73 14.43 -0.03
N ILE A 68 3.22 15.50 -0.64
CA ILE A 68 3.99 16.72 -0.91
C ILE A 68 4.49 17.38 0.37
N ALA A 69 3.70 17.31 1.44
CA ALA A 69 4.11 17.83 2.75
C ALA A 69 5.40 17.18 3.26
N VAL A 70 5.71 15.96 2.81
CA VAL A 70 6.90 15.19 3.21
C VAL A 70 7.96 15.20 2.11
N SER A 71 7.59 14.89 0.86
CA SER A 71 8.53 14.70 -0.25
C SER A 71 9.04 16.00 -0.86
N GLY A 72 8.33 17.11 -0.64
CA GLY A 72 8.42 18.27 -1.52
C GLY A 72 7.81 17.99 -2.90
N GLY A 73 7.85 18.98 -3.78
CA GLY A 73 7.30 18.88 -5.14
C GLY A 73 5.92 19.51 -5.32
N SER A 74 5.30 19.29 -6.48
CA SER A 74 4.01 19.87 -6.84
C SER A 74 2.91 18.81 -6.99
N THR A 75 1.66 19.22 -6.81
CA THR A 75 0.48 18.37 -7.04
C THR A 75 0.48 17.76 -8.43
N ALA A 76 0.87 18.55 -9.44
CA ALA A 76 0.96 18.11 -10.82
C ALA A 76 2.04 17.03 -10.99
N THR A 77 3.21 17.20 -10.36
CA THR A 77 4.33 16.26 -10.43
C THR A 77 3.93 14.89 -9.86
N VAL A 78 3.41 14.85 -8.63
CA VAL A 78 2.98 13.61 -7.97
C VAL A 78 1.89 12.91 -8.78
N SER A 79 0.89 13.66 -9.25
CA SER A 79 -0.22 13.08 -10.04
C SER A 79 0.26 12.50 -11.37
N ASN A 80 1.20 13.17 -12.03
CA ASN A 80 1.80 12.67 -13.27
C ASN A 80 2.61 11.39 -13.04
N TYR A 81 3.41 11.34 -11.98
CA TYR A 81 4.14 10.13 -11.59
C TYR A 81 3.21 8.95 -11.32
N TRP A 82 2.16 9.15 -10.54
CA TRP A 82 1.18 8.11 -10.26
C TRP A 82 0.49 7.58 -11.51
N SER A 83 0.08 8.47 -12.43
CA SER A 83 -0.51 8.06 -13.71
C SER A 83 0.45 7.17 -14.52
N ILE A 84 1.72 7.58 -14.62
CA ILE A 84 2.75 6.81 -15.34
C ILE A 84 3.01 5.47 -14.64
N TRP A 85 3.17 5.46 -13.31
CA TRP A 85 3.49 4.27 -12.54
C TRP A 85 2.34 3.27 -12.48
N ASN A 86 1.09 3.75 -12.44
CA ASN A 86 -0.09 2.90 -12.56
C ASN A 86 -0.15 2.20 -13.92
N ARG A 87 0.14 2.93 -15.02
CA ARG A 87 0.21 2.35 -16.37
C ARG A 87 1.34 1.32 -16.51
N LEU A 88 2.44 1.49 -15.77
CA LEU A 88 3.55 0.53 -15.69
C LEU A 88 3.27 -0.66 -14.75
N GLY A 89 2.12 -0.69 -14.06
CA GLY A 89 1.78 -1.73 -13.08
C GLY A 89 2.52 -1.63 -11.75
N LEU A 90 3.27 -0.55 -11.52
CA LEU A 90 4.00 -0.32 -10.28
C LEU A 90 3.08 0.15 -9.15
N MET A 91 1.84 0.50 -9.47
CA MET A 91 0.82 0.93 -8.50
C MET A 91 -0.53 0.33 -8.86
N LYS A 92 -1.45 0.41 -7.91
CA LYS A 92 -2.87 0.12 -8.09
C LYS A 92 -3.68 1.36 -7.75
N SER A 93 -4.64 1.72 -8.60
CA SER A 93 -5.66 2.68 -8.24
C SER A 93 -6.78 2.03 -7.42
N ILE A 94 -7.27 2.75 -6.43
CA ILE A 94 -8.41 2.36 -5.60
C ILE A 94 -9.44 3.48 -5.71
N PRO A 95 -10.67 3.17 -6.14
CA PRO A 95 -11.73 4.15 -6.19
C PRO A 95 -12.14 4.56 -4.76
N VAL A 96 -12.33 5.85 -4.56
CA VAL A 96 -12.85 6.42 -3.31
C VAL A 96 -14.05 7.32 -3.62
N SER A 97 -14.82 7.70 -2.61
CA SER A 97 -16.02 8.54 -2.80
C SER A 97 -15.77 9.85 -3.57
N ARG A 98 -14.52 10.33 -3.61
CA ARG A 98 -14.09 11.46 -4.44
C ARG A 98 -12.76 11.16 -5.15
N GLY A 99 -12.85 10.49 -6.29
CA GLY A 99 -11.72 10.21 -7.18
C GLY A 99 -11.02 8.89 -6.88
N GLU A 100 -9.70 8.87 -7.00
CA GLU A 100 -8.88 7.67 -6.82
C GLU A 100 -7.74 7.90 -5.82
N ARG A 101 -7.25 6.79 -5.26
CA ARG A 101 -6.02 6.72 -4.49
C ARG A 101 -5.08 5.73 -5.13
N PHE A 102 -3.78 5.97 -5.00
CA PHE A 102 -2.76 5.07 -5.56
C PHE A 102 -1.99 4.40 -4.44
N ILE A 103 -1.86 3.08 -4.53
CA ILE A 103 -1.09 2.24 -3.61
C ILE A 103 0.05 1.58 -4.39
N LYS A 104 1.27 1.65 -3.85
CA LYS A 104 2.44 0.95 -4.41
C LYS A 104 2.22 -0.57 -4.48
N SER A 105 2.59 -1.17 -5.61
CA SER A 105 2.52 -2.62 -5.82
C SER A 105 3.71 -3.36 -5.23
N PHE A 106 4.85 -2.68 -5.08
CA PHE A 106 6.11 -3.25 -4.64
C PHE A 106 6.65 -2.51 -3.42
N ASP A 107 7.16 -3.27 -2.47
CA ASP A 107 7.93 -2.72 -1.37
C ASP A 107 9.39 -2.54 -1.79
N LEU A 108 9.93 -1.32 -1.70
CA LEU A 108 11.24 -0.99 -2.25
C LEU A 108 12.39 -1.71 -1.56
N GLU A 109 12.29 -1.91 -0.24
CA GLU A 109 13.31 -2.58 0.57
C GLU A 109 13.45 -4.04 0.16
N SER A 110 12.33 -4.70 -0.15
CA SER A 110 12.29 -6.06 -0.70
C SER A 110 13.02 -6.24 -2.04
N TYR A 111 13.29 -5.14 -2.77
CA TYR A 111 14.05 -5.13 -4.03
C TYR A 111 15.44 -4.46 -3.90
N GLY A 112 15.91 -4.22 -2.66
CA GLY A 112 17.22 -3.63 -2.38
C GLY A 112 17.34 -2.18 -2.84
N ILE A 113 16.24 -1.42 -2.82
CA ILE A 113 16.23 0.01 -3.09
C ILE A 113 16.15 0.75 -1.76
N GLU A 114 17.20 1.51 -1.45
CA GLU A 114 17.26 2.31 -0.23
C GLU A 114 16.32 3.51 -0.32
N ILE A 115 15.57 3.73 0.76
CA ILE A 115 14.67 4.88 0.88
C ILE A 115 15.49 6.05 1.44
N PRO A 116 15.55 7.20 0.75
CA PRO A 116 16.21 8.38 1.26
C PRO A 116 15.66 8.76 2.64
N ALA A 117 16.56 9.10 3.57
CA ALA A 117 16.18 9.62 4.87
C ALA A 117 15.60 11.04 4.70
N ILE A 118 14.33 11.12 4.30
CA ILE A 118 13.59 12.37 4.39
C ILE A 118 13.46 12.63 5.88
N ALA A 119 14.02 13.75 6.35
CA ALA A 119 14.01 14.12 7.75
C ALA A 119 12.61 13.84 8.34
N LYS A 120 12.51 12.89 9.27
CA LYS A 120 11.33 12.57 10.08
C LYS A 120 10.84 13.85 10.78
N LYS A 121 10.12 14.72 10.08
CA LYS A 121 9.32 15.75 10.71
C LYS A 121 7.90 15.22 10.84
N GLU A 122 7.68 14.68 12.03
CA GLU A 122 6.42 14.70 12.78
C GLU A 122 5.33 13.69 12.38
N SER A 123 5.56 12.44 12.77
CA SER A 123 4.48 11.65 13.40
C SER A 123 4.57 11.83 14.92
N ARG A 124 4.21 13.02 15.43
CA ARG A 124 3.78 13.12 16.82
C ARG A 124 2.33 12.64 16.86
N GLN A 125 2.17 11.42 17.35
CA GLN A 125 0.91 10.83 17.75
C GLN A 125 0.10 11.87 18.55
N LYS A 126 -1.15 12.11 18.15
CA LYS A 126 -2.18 12.53 19.11
C LYS A 126 -2.41 11.35 20.04
N THR A 127 -1.64 11.27 21.12
CA THR A 127 -2.06 10.55 22.32
C THR A 127 -3.25 11.33 22.88
N ILE A 128 -4.43 10.74 22.71
CA ILE A 128 -5.61 11.09 23.48
C ILE A 128 -5.35 10.54 24.88
N GLU A 129 -5.04 11.41 25.85
CA GLU A 129 -5.23 11.10 27.26
C GLU A 129 -5.98 12.25 27.94
N GLN A 130 -7.22 11.90 28.30
CA GLN A 130 -7.92 12.20 29.55
C GLN A 130 -8.52 13.61 29.71
N ILE A 131 -9.84 13.61 29.46
CA ILE A 131 -10.84 14.46 30.11
C ILE A 131 -10.85 14.12 31.61
N PRO A 132 -10.74 15.07 32.54
CA PRO A 132 -11.35 14.95 33.85
C PRO A 132 -12.73 15.61 33.80
N THR A 133 -13.76 14.78 33.86
CA THR A 133 -15.14 15.19 34.13
C THR A 133 -15.32 15.29 35.65
N GLU A 134 -16.22 16.20 36.04
CA GLU A 134 -16.90 16.34 37.33
C GLU A 134 -16.35 17.35 38.36
N SER A 135 -16.84 18.58 38.19
CA SER A 135 -17.70 19.34 39.12
C SER A 135 -17.78 18.98 40.61
N GLU A 136 -17.69 20.08 41.38
CA GLU A 136 -18.37 20.42 42.65
C GLU A 136 -17.82 19.87 43.97
N THR A 137 -17.27 20.79 44.78
CA THR A 137 -17.88 21.13 46.09
C THR A 137 -17.62 22.59 46.45
N VAL A 138 -18.62 23.17 47.10
CA VAL A 138 -18.83 24.56 47.53
C VAL A 138 -18.23 24.81 48.93
N GLY A 139 -17.83 26.06 49.21
CA GLY A 139 -17.56 26.63 50.56
C GLY A 139 -16.06 26.66 50.91
N GLU A 140 -15.47 27.67 51.56
CA GLU A 140 -15.98 28.71 52.44
C GLU A 140 -14.86 29.77 52.68
N ASN A 141 -15.25 30.91 53.28
CA ASN A 141 -14.53 32.19 53.51
C ASN A 141 -13.22 32.18 54.35
N GLN A 142 -12.59 33.39 54.38
CA GLN A 142 -11.65 34.01 55.37
C GLN A 142 -10.14 33.92 55.01
N ASN A 143 -9.25 34.92 55.10
CA ASN A 143 -9.13 36.33 55.58
C ASN A 143 -8.01 36.97 54.70
N ASP A 144 -7.90 38.29 54.44
CA ASP A 144 -7.53 39.43 55.31
C ASP A 144 -7.84 40.75 54.56
#